data_AF-A0A485ACI3-F1
#
_entry.id   AF-A0A485ACI3-F1
#
_cell.length_a   1.000
_cell.length_b   1.000
_cell.length_c   1.000
_cell.angle_alpha   90.00
_cell.angle_beta   90.00
_cell.angle_gamma   90.00
#
_symmetry.space_group_name_H-M   'P 1'
#
loop_
_entity.id
_entity.type
_entity.pdbx_description
1 polymer ?
#
loop_
_entity_poly.entity_id
_entity_poly.type
_entity_poly.pdbx_seq_one_letter_code
_entity_poly.pdbx_strand_id
1 'polypeptide(L)' 'MNQLEQLKQHTIIVADSGDIDSIMAYQPEDATTNPSLIYKAAQLPQYQKPDKRDRSPP' A
#
# COMPACT_ATOMS: atom_id res chain seq x y z
N MET A 1 2.08 -21.44 12.79
CA MET A 1 3.04 -21.19 11.70
C MET A 1 2.33 -21.32 10.36
N ASN A 2 1.95 -20.21 9.74
CA ASN A 2 1.31 -20.17 8.42
C ASN A 2 2.36 -20.19 7.29
N GLN A 3 1.92 -20.27 6.02
CA GLN A 3 2.81 -20.35 4.85
C GLN A 3 3.77 -19.15 4.75
N LEU A 4 3.29 -17.94 5.05
CA LEU A 4 4.10 -16.73 5.02
C LEU A 4 5.19 -16.77 6.11
N GLU A 5 4.85 -17.22 7.32
CA GLU A 5 5.79 -17.35 8.43
C GLU A 5 6.89 -18.38 8.14
N GLN A 6 6.56 -19.47 7.44
CA GLN A 6 7.56 -20.45 6.99
C GLN A 6 8.46 -19.86 5.90
N LEU A 7 7.89 -19.11 4.94
CA LEU A 7 8.66 -18.50 3.86
C LEU A 7 9.65 -17.44 4.39
N LYS A 8 9.27 -16.66 5.40
CA LYS A 8 10.15 -15.69 6.09
C LYS A 8 11.42 -16.31 6.67
N GLN A 9 11.45 -17.62 6.94
CA GLN A 9 12.65 -18.30 7.45
C GLN A 9 13.71 -18.56 6.37
N HIS A 10 13.34 -18.49 5.10
CA HIS A 10 14.18 -18.90 3.97
C HIS A 10 14.44 -17.79 2.95
N THR A 11 13.61 -16.75 2.93
CA THR A 11 13.75 -15.63 2.00
C THR A 11 13.29 -14.33 2.63
N ILE A 12 13.72 -13.23 2.02
CA ILE A 12 13.22 -11.89 2.31
C ILE A 12 11.85 -11.74 1.66
N ILE A 13 10.88 -11.26 2.43
CA ILE A 13 9.53 -10.96 1.94
C ILE A 13 9.48 -9.50 1.50
N VAL A 14 9.01 -9.28 0.28
CA VAL A 14 8.80 -7.97 -0.32
C VAL A 14 7.32 -7.83 -0.67
N ALA A 15 6.69 -6.71 -0.34
CA ALA A 15 5.32 -6.42 -0.76
C ALA A 15 5.30 -5.63 -2.08
N ASP A 16 4.60 -6.13 -3.09
CA ASP A 16 4.44 -5.45 -4.39
C ASP A 16 3.10 -4.70 -4.44
N SER A 17 3.04 -3.54 -3.77
CA SER A 17 1.80 -2.77 -3.61
C SER A 17 2.10 -1.28 -3.44
N GLY A 18 1.15 -0.43 -3.83
CA GLY A 18 1.15 1.00 -3.48
C GLY A 18 0.23 1.34 -2.30
N ASP A 19 -0.52 0.37 -1.78
CA ASP A 19 -1.45 0.54 -0.65
C ASP A 19 -0.73 0.28 0.68
N ILE A 20 -0.50 1.36 1.45
CA ILE A 20 0.29 1.32 2.69
C ILE A 20 -0.37 0.42 3.73
N ASP A 21 -1.70 0.39 3.81
CA ASP A 21 -2.41 -0.42 4.81
C ASP A 21 -2.17 -1.91 4.56
N SER A 22 -2.21 -2.32 3.27
CA SER A 22 -1.89 -3.68 2.86
C SER A 22 -0.44 -4.06 3.17
N ILE A 23 0.51 -3.15 2.95
CA ILE A 23 1.94 -3.39 3.22
C ILE A 23 2.16 -3.59 4.72
N MET A 24 1.58 -2.73 5.55
CA MET A 24 1.73 -2.80 7.01
C MET A 24 1.17 -4.10 7.60
N ALA A 25 0.08 -4.64 7.04
CA ALA A 25 -0.54 -5.87 7.53
C ALA A 25 0.40 -7.10 7.48
N TYR A 26 1.32 -7.14 6.52
CA TYR A 26 2.22 -8.28 6.32
C TYR A 26 3.64 -8.08 6.85
N GLN A 27 3.99 -6.85 7.24
CA GLN A 27 5.32 -6.47 7.74
C GLN A 27 6.45 -7.08 6.87
N PRO A 28 6.51 -6.71 5.58
CA PRO A 28 7.62 -7.12 4.71
C PRO A 28 8.90 -6.38 5.11
N GLU A 29 10.03 -6.86 4.61
CA GLU A 29 11.31 -6.15 4.75
C GLU A 29 11.32 -4.91 3.83
N ASP A 30 10.98 -5.12 2.56
CA ASP A 30 10.91 -4.08 1.54
C ASP A 30 9.52 -4.00 0.90
N ALA A 31 9.24 -2.89 0.23
CA ALA A 31 8.08 -2.76 -0.65
C ALA A 31 8.53 -2.27 -2.03
N THR A 32 8.01 -2.91 -3.08
CA THR A 32 8.22 -2.48 -4.47
C THR A 32 6.95 -1.86 -5.02
N THR A 33 7.14 -0.89 -5.91
CA THR A 33 6.06 -0.29 -6.67
C THR A 33 6.42 -0.28 -8.15
N ASN A 34 5.41 -0.03 -8.98
CA ASN A 34 5.55 0.30 -10.38
C ASN A 34 4.46 1.31 -10.76
N PRO A 35 4.52 1.95 -11.95
CA PRO A 35 3.54 2.96 -12.33
C PRO A 35 2.08 2.50 -12.23
N SER A 36 1.79 1.24 -12.57
CA SER A 36 0.44 0.68 -12.48
C SER A 36 -0.05 0.57 -11.03
N LEU A 37 0.81 0.16 -10.10
CA LEU A 37 0.47 0.05 -8.68
C LEU A 37 0.26 1.41 -8.04
N ILE A 38 1.09 2.41 -8.38
CA ILE A 38 0.91 3.79 -7.93
C ILE A 38 -0.42 4.36 -8.45
N TYR A 39 -0.73 4.14 -9.74
CA TYR A 39 -1.99 4.60 -10.32
C TYR A 39 -3.22 4.01 -9.64
N LYS A 40 -3.17 2.71 -9.29
CA LYS A 40 -4.25 2.05 -8.53
C LYS A 40 -4.36 2.60 -7.12
N ALA A 41 -3.24 2.73 -6.41
CA ALA A 41 -3.22 3.26 -5.05
C ALA A 41 -3.77 4.68 -5.00
N ALA A 42 -3.39 5.57 -5.94
CA ALA A 42 -3.86 6.95 -5.98
C ALA A 42 -5.40 7.10 -6.12
N GLN A 43 -6.12 6.05 -6.55
CA GLN A 43 -7.59 6.05 -6.62
C GLN A 43 -8.25 5.69 -5.29
N LEU A 44 -7.51 5.13 -4.32
CA LEU A 44 -8.05 4.75 -3.03
C LEU A 44 -8.51 6.00 -2.25
N PRO A 45 -9.67 5.97 -1.57
CA PRO A 45 -10.24 7.15 -0.91
C PRO A 45 -9.27 7.87 0.04
N GLN A 46 -8.47 7.11 0.80
CA GLN A 46 -7.50 7.65 1.75
C GLN A 46 -6.36 8.45 1.11
N TYR A 47 -6.10 8.25 -0.20
CA TYR A 47 -5.09 8.99 -0.94
C TYR A 47 -5.69 10.07 -1.85
N GLN A 48 -7.01 10.16 -1.94
CA GLN A 48 -7.67 11.24 -2.68
C GLN A 48 -7.48 12.56 -1.92
N LYS A 49 -6.98 13.58 -2.63
CA LYS A 49 -6.95 14.94 -2.08
C LYS A 49 -8.39 15.44 -1.98
N PRO A 50 -8.79 16.05 -0.84
CA PRO A 50 -10.06 16.76 -0.77
C PRO A 50 -10.15 17.78 -1.90
N ASP A 51 -11.25 17.76 -2.66
CA ASP A 51 -11.45 18.72 -3.75
C ASP A 51 -11.46 20.13 -3.16
N LYS A 52 -10.43 20.93 -3.49
CA LYS A 52 -10.31 22.30 -2.99
C LYS A 52 -11.41 23.23 -3.53
N ARG A 53 -12.22 22.77 -4.48
CA ARG A 53 -13.37 23.51 -5.02
C ARG A 53 -14.63 23.41 -4.16
N ASP A 54 -14.71 22.42 -3.27
CA ASP A 54 -15.78 22.32 -2.27
C ASP A 54 -15.39 23.03 -0.96
N ARG A 55 -14.93 24.27 -1.08
CA ARG A 55 -14.78 25.20 0.05
C ARG A 55 -15.80 26.31 -0.13
N SER A 56 -17.08 25.96 -0.01
CA SER A 56 -18.07 26.97 0.32
C SER A 56 -17.66 27.58 1.66
N PRO A 57 -17.50 28.91 1.78
CA PRO A 57 -17.22 29.51 3.08
C PRO A 57 -18.39 29.23 4.03
N PRO A 58 -18.14 29.15 5.36
CA PRO A 58 -19.19 28.96 6.35
C PRO A 58 -20.24 30.07 6.30
#